data_AF-E3HPN8-F1
#
_entry.id   AF-E3HPN8-F1
#
_cell.length_a   1.000
_cell.length_b   1.000
_cell.length_c   1.000
_cell.angle_alpha   90.00
_cell.angle_beta   90.00
_cell.angle_gamma   90.00
#
_symmetry.space_group_name_H-M   'P 1'
#
loop_
_entity.id
_entity.type
_entity.pdbx_description
1 polymer ?
#
loop_
_entity_poly.entity_id
_entity_poly.type
_entity_poly.pdbx_seq_one_letter_code
_entity_poly.pdbx_strand_id
1 'polypeptide(L)'
;MILKKIMHFFCGRSLEKETATANALIHQLEQHEKAARDRLHAKADEYRAEVAAFKKKRDAELKDLIEFLNEQVGRAQAYVSHLGDFQDKMFVCFDSWMNTSITGQQIDLLSERIDTKLKILDFIAALQVELNRLTQRNERAEWNNMIRQRPIQVSSTFIERTARHVRTSQKNNTDSIRHDLSRLKSHSMRLQTELKELRHERDQRIAASRELMEEHKANKADLSEQYRKCSEIFGKIKDKLSDRFGSALTENDLANSWIAEIEGDVTLPKLISIHRGTAALQLEANEEFNGIQEEFNAIRAKIEANHKLKNFDTLDQDKVMRERLFRARQAAGDKRREISTARQVVYSRGNELRERLGKFESLQPDESIRRIMQIFSMGKDFDVHRAIGVSTREDRRKHYQSRNPNP
;
A
#
# COMPACT_ATOMS: atom_id res chain seq x y z
N MET A 1 -79.93 -83.31 29.02
CA MET A 1 -78.53 -83.20 29.50
C MET A 1 -77.46 -83.44 28.41
N ILE A 2 -77.71 -84.23 27.37
CA ILE A 2 -76.69 -84.58 26.35
C ILE A 2 -76.34 -83.38 25.43
N LEU A 3 -77.33 -82.64 24.93
CA LEU A 3 -77.13 -81.44 24.11
C LEU A 3 -76.25 -80.37 24.77
N LYS A 4 -76.41 -80.15 26.08
CA LYS A 4 -75.59 -79.20 26.85
C LYS A 4 -74.12 -79.62 26.93
N LYS A 5 -73.84 -80.92 27.05
CA LYS A 5 -72.46 -81.46 27.05
C LYS A 5 -71.80 -81.34 25.67
N ILE A 6 -72.54 -81.61 24.60
CA ILE A 6 -72.05 -81.45 23.22
C ILE A 6 -71.76 -79.97 22.93
N MET A 7 -72.66 -79.06 23.31
CA MET A 7 -72.45 -77.62 23.15
C MET A 7 -71.25 -77.12 23.98
N HIS A 8 -71.09 -77.57 25.23
CA HIS A 8 -69.88 -77.23 26.02
C HIS A 8 -68.59 -77.80 25.42
N PHE A 9 -68.62 -78.98 24.80
CA PHE A 9 -67.45 -79.56 24.14
C PHE A 9 -67.07 -78.78 22.88
N PHE A 10 -68.03 -78.42 22.02
CA PHE A 10 -67.77 -77.59 20.84
C PHE A 10 -67.37 -76.16 21.21
N CYS A 11 -68.04 -75.54 22.18
CA CYS A 11 -67.67 -74.22 22.68
C CYS A 11 -66.29 -74.23 23.37
N GLY A 12 -65.97 -75.27 24.16
CA GLY A 12 -64.67 -75.43 24.80
C GLY A 12 -63.55 -75.62 23.78
N ARG A 13 -63.75 -76.50 22.79
CA ARG A 13 -62.77 -76.74 21.73
C ARG A 13 -62.62 -75.53 20.78
N SER A 14 -63.70 -74.80 20.53
CA SER A 14 -63.65 -73.52 19.79
C SER A 14 -62.92 -72.46 20.59
N LEU A 15 -63.15 -72.37 21.90
CA LEU A 15 -62.46 -71.43 22.78
C LEU A 15 -60.96 -71.76 22.87
N GLU A 16 -60.58 -73.03 23.01
CA GLU A 16 -59.19 -73.50 22.98
C GLU A 16 -58.51 -73.21 21.64
N LYS A 17 -59.24 -73.36 20.54
CA LYS A 17 -58.72 -73.01 19.22
C LYS A 17 -58.50 -71.51 19.11
N GLU A 18 -59.48 -70.69 19.52
CA GLU A 18 -59.40 -69.23 19.50
C GLU A 18 -58.32 -68.68 20.45
N THR A 19 -58.13 -69.29 21.63
CA THR A 19 -57.03 -68.91 22.54
C THR A 19 -55.67 -69.30 21.97
N ALA A 20 -55.55 -70.44 21.27
CA ALA A 20 -54.34 -70.80 20.56
C ALA A 20 -54.05 -69.83 19.39
N THR A 21 -55.05 -69.41 18.61
CA THR A 21 -54.87 -68.38 17.57
C THR A 21 -54.50 -67.02 18.16
N ALA A 22 -55.15 -66.61 19.26
CA ALA A 22 -54.84 -65.36 19.95
C ALA A 22 -53.41 -65.37 20.51
N ASN A 23 -52.98 -66.46 21.16
CA ASN A 23 -51.61 -66.59 21.67
C ASN A 23 -50.57 -66.62 20.53
N ALA A 24 -50.89 -67.24 19.40
CA ALA A 24 -50.01 -67.21 18.21
C ALA A 24 -49.88 -65.79 17.63
N LEU A 25 -50.98 -65.02 17.58
CA LEU A 25 -50.96 -63.62 17.14
C LEU A 25 -50.20 -62.72 18.12
N ILE A 26 -50.36 -62.94 19.44
CA ILE A 26 -49.59 -62.22 20.46
C ILE A 26 -48.09 -62.47 20.27
N HIS A 27 -47.67 -63.73 20.09
CA HIS A 27 -46.27 -64.03 19.82
C HIS A 27 -45.75 -63.44 18.51
N GLN A 28 -46.56 -63.40 17.45
CA GLN A 28 -46.18 -62.72 16.21
C GLN A 28 -46.01 -61.22 16.42
N LEU A 29 -46.91 -60.57 17.16
CA LEU A 29 -46.80 -59.15 17.51
C LEU A 29 -45.55 -58.87 18.35
N GLU A 30 -45.25 -59.70 19.35
CA GLU A 30 -44.03 -59.60 20.17
C GLU A 30 -42.76 -59.76 19.32
N GLN A 31 -42.75 -60.69 18.35
CA GLN A 31 -41.64 -60.87 17.42
C GLN A 31 -41.46 -59.66 16.50
N HIS A 32 -42.56 -59.11 15.98
CA HIS A 32 -42.52 -57.89 15.15
C HIS A 32 -42.07 -56.67 15.95
N GLU A 33 -42.53 -56.52 17.20
CA GLU A 33 -42.09 -55.44 18.09
C GLU A 33 -40.60 -55.56 18.43
N LYS A 34 -40.11 -56.77 18.73
CA LYS A 34 -38.70 -57.02 18.95
C LYS A 34 -37.86 -56.68 17.71
N ALA A 35 -38.28 -57.14 16.54
CA ALA A 35 -37.58 -56.82 15.28
C ALA A 35 -37.59 -55.32 14.96
N ALA A 36 -38.68 -54.60 15.29
CA ALA A 36 -38.75 -53.16 15.13
C ALA A 36 -37.81 -52.43 16.11
N ARG A 37 -37.75 -52.84 17.38
CA ARG A 37 -36.81 -52.31 18.38
C ARG A 37 -35.36 -52.58 17.98
N ASP A 38 -35.04 -53.78 17.52
CA ASP A 38 -33.69 -54.13 17.07
C ASP A 38 -33.24 -53.25 15.88
N ARG A 39 -34.13 -52.98 14.91
CA ARG A 39 -33.86 -52.04 13.81
C ARG A 39 -33.65 -50.61 14.28
N LEU A 40 -34.45 -50.15 15.25
CA LEU A 40 -34.29 -48.82 15.83
C LEU A 40 -32.97 -48.69 16.60
N HIS A 41 -32.58 -49.72 17.36
CA HIS A 41 -31.29 -49.77 18.05
C HIS A 41 -30.13 -49.78 17.06
N ALA A 42 -30.18 -50.60 16.01
CA ALA A 42 -29.15 -50.61 14.97
C ALA A 42 -28.96 -49.23 14.31
N LYS A 43 -30.06 -48.55 13.96
CA LYS A 43 -30.00 -47.17 13.43
C LYS A 43 -29.48 -46.16 14.44
N ALA A 44 -29.86 -46.29 15.71
CA ALA A 44 -29.35 -45.41 16.76
C ALA A 44 -27.84 -45.59 16.97
N ASP A 45 -27.34 -46.81 16.87
CA ASP A 45 -25.90 -47.11 16.97
C ASP A 45 -25.13 -46.63 15.73
N GLU A 46 -25.72 -46.75 14.54
CA GLU A 46 -25.19 -46.16 13.30
C GLU A 46 -25.04 -44.64 13.43
N TYR A 47 -26.09 -43.92 13.83
CA TYR A 47 -26.00 -42.47 14.05
C TYR A 47 -25.02 -42.10 15.15
N ARG A 48 -24.91 -42.88 16.24
CA ARG A 48 -23.88 -42.65 17.27
C ARG A 48 -22.47 -42.80 16.70
N ALA A 49 -22.24 -43.80 15.84
CA ALA A 49 -20.96 -44.00 15.18
C ALA A 49 -20.63 -42.84 14.22
N GLU A 50 -21.61 -42.38 13.43
CA GLU A 50 -21.45 -41.22 12.55
C GLU A 50 -21.13 -39.93 13.34
N VAL A 51 -21.87 -39.68 14.43
CA VAL A 51 -21.62 -38.51 15.30
C VAL A 51 -20.23 -38.59 15.93
N ALA A 52 -19.81 -39.77 16.40
CA ALA A 52 -18.47 -39.97 16.95
C ALA A 52 -17.37 -39.75 15.89
N ALA A 53 -17.57 -40.23 14.67
CA ALA A 53 -16.65 -40.03 13.56
C ALA A 53 -16.57 -38.55 13.16
N PHE A 54 -17.70 -37.85 13.05
CA PHE A 54 -17.76 -36.42 12.77
C PHE A 54 -17.06 -35.61 13.86
N LYS A 55 -17.32 -35.93 15.13
CA LYS A 55 -16.65 -35.27 16.26
C LYS A 55 -15.14 -35.46 16.20
N LYS A 56 -14.68 -36.69 15.96
CA LYS A 56 -13.23 -36.98 15.83
C LYS A 56 -12.58 -36.20 14.68
N LYS A 57 -13.25 -36.10 13.52
CA LYS A 57 -12.77 -35.31 12.38
C LYS A 57 -12.70 -33.82 12.74
N ARG A 58 -13.75 -33.27 13.33
CA ARG A 58 -13.81 -31.86 13.75
C ARG A 58 -12.78 -31.52 14.81
N ASP A 59 -12.56 -32.39 15.79
CA ASP A 59 -11.56 -32.19 16.84
C ASP A 59 -10.14 -32.17 16.26
N ALA A 60 -9.86 -33.00 15.24
CA ALA A 60 -8.59 -32.98 14.53
C ALA A 60 -8.40 -31.69 13.71
N GLU A 61 -9.42 -31.25 12.97
CA GLU A 61 -9.40 -29.98 12.22
C GLU A 61 -9.22 -28.76 13.13
N LEU A 62 -9.88 -28.75 14.30
CA LEU A 62 -9.76 -27.68 15.29
C LEU A 62 -8.36 -27.67 15.90
N LYS A 63 -7.79 -28.82 16.22
CA LYS A 63 -6.43 -28.92 16.77
C LYS A 63 -5.39 -28.38 15.78
N ASP A 64 -5.46 -28.80 14.52
CA ASP A 64 -4.59 -28.32 13.45
C ASP A 64 -4.74 -26.79 13.23
N LEU A 65 -5.97 -26.27 13.28
CA LEU A 65 -6.21 -24.83 13.21
C LEU A 65 -5.62 -24.07 14.40
N ILE A 66 -5.76 -24.59 15.61
CA ILE A 66 -5.20 -23.97 16.83
C ILE A 66 -3.68 -23.95 16.77
N GLU A 67 -3.05 -25.06 16.36
CA GLU A 67 -1.59 -25.14 16.19
C GLU A 67 -1.10 -24.11 15.16
N PHE A 68 -1.75 -24.03 14.00
CA PHE A 68 -1.46 -23.02 12.99
C PHE A 68 -1.60 -21.58 13.53
N LEU A 69 -2.71 -21.27 14.20
CA LEU A 69 -2.94 -19.92 14.75
C LEU A 69 -1.92 -19.56 15.82
N ASN A 70 -1.55 -20.50 16.69
CA ASN A 70 -0.51 -20.28 17.70
C ASN A 70 0.85 -19.97 17.05
N GLU A 71 1.21 -20.66 15.97
CA GLU A 71 2.42 -20.37 15.21
C GLU A 71 2.38 -18.94 14.62
N GLN A 72 1.24 -18.56 14.01
CA GLN A 72 1.08 -17.21 13.44
C GLN A 72 1.08 -16.11 14.52
N VAL A 73 0.50 -16.37 15.70
CA VAL A 73 0.55 -15.44 16.84
C VAL A 73 1.99 -15.25 17.31
N GLY A 74 2.79 -16.32 17.40
CA GLY A 74 4.21 -16.22 17.74
C GLY A 74 4.99 -15.36 16.73
N ARG A 75 4.75 -15.57 15.43
CA ARG A 75 5.33 -14.74 14.36
C ARG A 75 4.88 -13.27 14.45
N ALA A 76 3.60 -13.04 14.72
CA ALA A 76 3.04 -11.70 14.88
C ALA A 76 3.61 -10.98 16.10
N GLN A 77 3.81 -11.67 17.22
CA GLN A 77 4.43 -11.10 18.42
C GLN A 77 5.88 -10.66 18.16
N ALA A 78 6.66 -11.48 17.46
CA ALA A 78 8.00 -11.10 17.01
C ALA A 78 7.95 -9.88 16.07
N TYR A 79 7.00 -9.88 15.13
CA TYR A 79 6.80 -8.75 14.20
C TYR A 79 6.48 -7.44 14.90
N VAL A 80 5.60 -7.43 15.90
CA VAL A 80 5.21 -6.21 16.63
C VAL A 80 6.41 -5.57 17.31
N SER A 81 7.34 -6.36 17.85
CA SER A 81 8.59 -5.82 18.42
C SER A 81 9.46 -5.12 17.37
N HIS A 82 9.61 -5.73 16.19
CA HIS A 82 10.33 -5.10 15.07
C HIS A 82 9.62 -3.84 14.56
N LEU A 83 8.29 -3.84 14.51
CA LEU A 83 7.51 -2.68 14.11
C LEU A 83 7.67 -1.51 15.10
N GLY A 84 7.76 -1.79 16.40
CA GLY A 84 8.08 -0.79 17.42
C GLY A 84 9.47 -0.18 17.20
N ASP A 85 10.51 -1.01 17.07
CA ASP A 85 11.89 -0.55 16.78
C ASP A 85 11.96 0.26 15.46
N PHE A 86 11.19 -0.15 14.44
CA PHE A 86 11.07 0.60 13.19
C PHE A 86 10.45 2.00 13.42
N GLN A 87 9.40 2.10 14.23
CA GLN A 87 8.77 3.38 14.55
C GLN A 87 9.71 4.30 15.34
N ASP A 88 10.42 3.78 16.33
CA ASP A 88 11.40 4.54 17.12
C ASP A 88 12.52 5.08 16.22
N LYS A 89 13.06 4.24 15.32
CA LYS A 89 14.08 4.65 14.35
C LYS A 89 13.57 5.65 13.31
N MET A 90 12.28 5.61 12.96
CA MET A 90 11.69 6.65 12.13
C MET A 90 11.76 8.02 12.83
N PHE A 91 11.43 8.09 14.13
CA PHE A 91 11.54 9.34 14.88
C PHE A 91 12.98 9.85 14.94
N VAL A 92 13.96 8.97 15.18
CA VAL A 92 15.38 9.33 15.16
C VAL A 92 15.81 9.86 13.78
N CYS A 93 15.39 9.20 12.69
CA CYS A 93 15.66 9.68 11.34
C CYS A 93 15.03 11.04 11.05
N PHE A 94 13.78 11.24 11.47
CA PHE A 94 13.09 12.52 11.31
C PHE A 94 13.76 13.64 12.09
N ASP A 95 14.15 13.41 13.34
CA ASP A 95 14.86 14.39 14.16
C ASP A 95 16.22 14.76 13.55
N SER A 96 17.00 13.76 13.16
CA SER A 96 18.29 13.94 12.49
C SER A 96 18.15 14.70 11.15
N TRP A 97 17.09 14.42 10.38
CA TRP A 97 16.77 15.17 9.16
C TRP A 97 16.41 16.64 9.46
N MET A 98 15.57 16.89 10.47
CA MET A 98 15.20 18.24 10.88
C MET A 98 16.42 19.04 11.32
N ASN A 99 17.31 18.46 12.12
CA ASN A 99 18.55 19.10 12.56
C ASN A 99 19.47 19.45 11.39
N THR A 100 19.58 18.55 10.40
CA THR A 100 20.31 18.80 9.16
C THR A 100 19.68 19.96 8.37
N SER A 101 18.35 19.98 8.25
CA SER A 101 17.61 21.03 7.52
C SER A 101 17.73 22.39 8.20
N ILE A 102 17.58 22.45 9.52
CA ILE A 102 17.73 23.68 10.31
C ILE A 102 19.15 24.24 10.18
N THR A 103 20.16 23.38 10.28
CA THR A 103 21.56 23.79 10.13
C THR A 103 21.84 24.32 8.73
N GLY A 104 21.28 23.68 7.69
CA GLY A 104 21.32 24.19 6.31
C GLY A 104 20.75 25.60 6.18
N GLN A 105 19.55 25.84 6.73
CA GLN A 105 18.93 27.17 6.73
C GLN A 105 19.77 28.22 7.48
N GLN A 106 20.41 27.83 8.60
CA GLN A 106 21.32 28.73 9.32
C GLN A 106 22.54 29.11 8.47
N ILE A 107 23.12 28.15 7.73
CA ILE A 107 24.23 28.40 6.82
C ILE A 107 23.81 29.35 5.68
N ASP A 108 22.61 29.16 5.12
CA ASP A 108 22.07 30.02 4.07
C ASP A 108 21.88 31.45 4.58
N LEU A 109 21.26 31.62 5.75
CA LEU A 109 21.08 32.92 6.40
C LEU A 109 22.42 33.62 6.69
N LEU A 110 23.43 32.88 7.16
CA LEU A 110 24.78 33.43 7.37
C LEU A 110 25.41 33.86 6.05
N SER A 111 25.22 33.09 4.97
CA SER A 111 25.72 33.40 3.63
C SER A 111 25.07 34.67 3.08
N GLU A 112 23.75 34.81 3.20
CA GLU A 112 23.03 36.03 2.81
C GLU A 112 23.47 37.26 3.61
N ARG A 113 23.72 37.11 4.92
CA ARG A 113 24.26 38.18 5.78
C ARG A 113 25.65 38.61 5.33
N ILE A 114 26.52 37.66 4.99
CA ILE A 114 27.86 37.93 4.46
C ILE A 114 27.75 38.71 3.14
N ASP A 115 26.92 38.25 2.20
CA ASP A 115 26.73 38.89 0.90
C ASP A 115 26.19 40.32 1.04
N THR A 116 25.25 40.53 1.96
CA THR A 116 24.72 41.86 2.26
C THR A 116 25.80 42.79 2.79
N LYS A 117 26.65 42.32 3.72
CA LYS A 117 27.75 43.13 4.26
C LYS A 117 28.83 43.43 3.21
N LEU A 118 29.11 42.51 2.29
CA LEU A 118 30.03 42.76 1.16
C LEU A 118 29.50 43.87 0.26
N LYS A 119 28.21 43.84 -0.11
CA LYS A 119 27.58 44.92 -0.88
C LYS A 119 27.63 46.28 -0.17
N ILE A 120 27.49 46.29 1.15
CA ILE A 120 27.63 47.53 1.95
C ILE A 120 29.09 48.04 1.91
N LEU A 121 30.08 47.16 1.98
CA LEU A 121 31.49 47.54 1.83
C LEU A 121 31.78 48.15 0.46
N ASP A 122 31.27 47.54 -0.61
CA ASP A 122 31.42 48.08 -1.97
C ASP A 122 30.78 49.46 -2.10
N PHE A 123 29.60 49.65 -1.51
CA PHE A 123 28.94 50.96 -1.46
C PHE A 123 29.75 51.99 -0.66
N ILE A 124 30.30 51.63 0.49
CA ILE A 124 31.17 52.52 1.28
C ILE A 124 32.44 52.87 0.49
N ALA A 125 33.04 51.91 -0.22
CA ALA A 125 34.20 52.17 -1.06
C ALA A 125 33.87 53.17 -2.17
N ALA A 126 32.72 53.00 -2.85
CA ALA A 126 32.25 53.96 -3.85
C ALA A 126 32.00 55.36 -3.26
N LEU A 127 31.38 55.45 -2.08
CA LEU A 127 31.19 56.72 -1.37
C LEU A 127 32.52 57.39 -0.99
N GLN A 128 33.50 56.61 -0.52
CA GLN A 128 34.83 57.13 -0.21
C GLN A 128 35.52 57.68 -1.46
N VAL A 129 35.38 57.01 -2.62
CA VAL A 129 35.92 57.49 -3.90
C VAL A 129 35.26 58.81 -4.29
N GLU A 130 33.94 58.92 -4.23
CA GLU A 130 33.24 60.16 -4.58
C GLU A 130 33.52 61.31 -3.58
N LEU A 131 33.61 61.03 -2.27
CA LEU A 131 34.02 62.04 -1.28
C LEU A 131 35.46 62.51 -1.50
N ASN A 132 36.37 61.59 -1.81
CA ASN A 132 37.74 61.95 -2.19
C ASN A 132 37.75 62.76 -3.48
N ARG A 133 36.93 62.41 -4.47
CA ARG A 133 36.77 63.17 -5.71
C ARG A 133 36.23 64.57 -5.44
N LEU A 134 35.23 64.76 -4.59
CA LEU A 134 34.74 66.08 -4.17
C LEU A 134 35.82 66.89 -3.44
N THR A 135 36.66 66.21 -2.66
CA THR A 135 37.81 66.82 -2.00
C THR A 135 38.88 67.28 -3.01
N GLN A 136 39.09 66.51 -4.09
CA GLN A 136 40.07 66.79 -5.15
C GLN A 136 39.57 67.74 -6.24
N ARG A 137 38.30 67.64 -6.66
CA ARG A 137 37.57 68.56 -7.57
C ARG A 137 37.37 69.94 -6.98
N ASN A 138 37.90 70.19 -5.79
CA ASN A 138 37.96 71.50 -5.23
C ASN A 138 38.57 72.46 -6.28
N GLU A 139 37.65 73.23 -6.85
CA GLU A 139 37.81 74.59 -7.33
C GLU A 139 38.71 75.41 -6.40
N ARG A 140 39.04 74.98 -5.16
CA ARG A 140 40.09 75.55 -4.30
C ARG A 140 41.50 75.58 -4.85
N ALA A 141 41.98 74.52 -5.51
CA ALA A 141 43.37 74.54 -5.99
C ALA A 141 43.47 75.60 -7.10
N GLU A 142 42.47 75.62 -7.97
CA GLU A 142 42.30 76.61 -9.03
C GLU A 142 41.97 78.01 -8.50
N TRP A 143 41.11 78.15 -7.49
CA TRP A 143 40.71 79.42 -6.87
C TRP A 143 41.80 80.01 -5.98
N ASN A 144 42.52 79.20 -5.19
CA ASN A 144 43.71 79.67 -4.46
C ASN A 144 44.83 80.02 -5.43
N ASN A 145 45.01 79.30 -6.55
CA ASN A 145 45.92 79.73 -7.60
C ASN A 145 45.45 81.03 -8.26
N MET A 146 44.16 81.17 -8.61
CA MET A 146 43.60 82.40 -9.18
C MET A 146 43.77 83.59 -8.24
N ILE A 147 43.49 83.43 -6.94
CA ILE A 147 43.65 84.49 -5.93
C ILE A 147 45.13 84.80 -5.69
N ARG A 148 46.02 83.80 -5.67
CA ARG A 148 47.47 84.02 -5.61
C ARG A 148 48.00 84.75 -6.84
N GLN A 149 47.45 84.45 -8.02
CA GLN A 149 47.81 85.07 -9.30
C GLN A 149 47.16 86.46 -9.49
N ARG A 150 46.05 86.77 -8.79
CA ARG A 150 45.33 88.05 -8.84
C ARG A 150 44.96 88.53 -7.44
N PRO A 151 45.90 89.13 -6.67
CA PRO A 151 45.57 89.74 -5.40
C PRO A 151 44.61 90.93 -5.61
N ILE A 152 43.56 90.99 -4.80
CA ILE A 152 42.59 92.10 -4.82
C ILE A 152 43.32 93.37 -4.35
N GLN A 153 43.53 94.33 -5.25
CA GLN A 153 44.30 95.56 -4.96
C GLN A 153 43.52 96.61 -4.12
N VAL A 154 42.27 96.32 -3.74
CA VAL A 154 41.43 97.22 -2.95
C VAL A 154 41.02 96.52 -1.66
N SER A 155 41.56 96.94 -0.52
CA SER A 155 41.16 96.45 0.80
C SER A 155 39.96 97.25 1.33
N SER A 156 38.78 96.65 1.28
CA SER A 156 37.59 97.13 1.99
C SER A 156 37.28 96.19 3.15
N THR A 157 36.87 96.74 4.30
CA THR A 157 36.48 95.97 5.49
C THR A 157 35.37 94.97 5.18
N PHE A 158 34.47 95.28 4.24
CA PHE A 158 33.43 94.36 3.75
C PHE A 158 34.04 93.17 2.98
N ILE A 159 34.98 93.43 2.07
CA ILE A 159 35.67 92.40 1.28
C ILE A 159 36.46 91.46 2.19
N GLU A 160 37.16 92.00 3.19
CA GLU A 160 37.89 91.20 4.16
C GLU A 160 36.98 90.33 5.02
N ARG A 161 35.83 90.86 5.46
CA ARG A 161 34.85 90.12 6.28
C ARG A 161 34.23 88.98 5.48
N THR A 162 33.85 89.24 4.22
CA THR A 162 33.33 88.24 3.30
C THR A 162 34.38 87.18 2.94
N ALA A 163 35.62 87.57 2.67
CA ALA A 163 36.72 86.64 2.43
C ALA A 163 37.02 85.76 3.67
N ARG A 164 36.97 86.33 4.87
CA ARG A 164 37.05 85.57 6.13
C ARG A 164 35.89 84.60 6.26
N HIS A 165 34.65 85.05 6.02
CA HIS A 165 33.47 84.19 6.10
C HIS A 165 33.51 83.02 5.11
N VAL A 166 33.90 83.28 3.86
CA VAL A 166 34.12 82.25 2.83
C VAL A 166 35.20 81.27 3.27
N ARG A 167 36.36 81.74 3.77
CA ARG A 167 37.41 80.85 4.31
C ARG A 167 36.93 79.98 5.47
N THR A 168 36.17 80.54 6.41
CA THR A 168 35.66 79.81 7.57
C THR A 168 34.63 78.76 7.16
N SER A 169 33.66 79.12 6.31
CA SER A 169 32.66 78.20 5.77
C SER A 169 33.30 77.06 4.98
N GLN A 170 34.30 77.38 4.15
CA GLN A 170 35.09 76.40 3.42
C GLN A 170 35.88 75.47 4.36
N LYS A 171 36.57 76.00 5.38
CA LYS A 171 37.31 75.19 6.35
C LYS A 171 36.37 74.20 7.05
N ASN A 172 35.23 74.69 7.54
CA ASN A 172 34.20 73.87 8.18
C ASN A 172 33.70 72.75 7.26
N ASN A 173 33.48 73.02 5.97
CA ASN A 173 33.07 72.00 5.00
C ASN A 173 34.15 70.91 4.78
N THR A 174 35.44 71.28 4.87
CA THR A 174 36.55 70.31 4.71
C THR A 174 36.69 69.43 5.91
N ASP A 175 36.60 70.05 7.09
CA ASP A 175 36.66 69.35 8.36
C ASP A 175 35.47 68.38 8.46
N SER A 176 34.28 68.77 7.95
CA SER A 176 33.12 67.90 7.79
C SER A 176 33.40 66.70 6.86
N ILE A 177 33.86 66.94 5.62
CA ILE A 177 34.17 65.86 4.66
C ILE A 177 35.25 64.92 5.20
N ARG A 178 36.29 65.47 5.87
CA ARG A 178 37.34 64.68 6.51
C ARG A 178 36.78 63.83 7.65
N HIS A 179 35.86 64.38 8.43
CA HIS A 179 35.22 63.65 9.51
C HIS A 179 34.35 62.51 8.96
N ASP A 180 33.59 62.74 7.90
CA ASP A 180 32.76 61.73 7.23
C ASP A 180 33.61 60.62 6.60
N LEU A 181 34.73 60.97 5.94
CA LEU A 181 35.71 59.99 5.45
C LEU A 181 36.28 59.13 6.60
N SER A 182 36.58 59.74 7.75
CA SER A 182 37.05 59.00 8.92
C SER A 182 35.97 58.06 9.47
N ARG A 183 34.70 58.50 9.53
CA ARG A 183 33.56 57.68 9.93
C ARG A 183 33.36 56.50 8.97
N LEU A 184 33.41 56.74 7.66
CA LEU A 184 33.29 55.68 6.65
C LEU A 184 34.43 54.67 6.74
N LYS A 185 35.67 55.10 6.99
CA LYS A 185 36.81 54.19 7.21
C LYS A 185 36.63 53.36 8.48
N SER A 186 36.20 53.98 9.58
CA SER A 186 35.90 53.27 10.83
C SER A 186 34.78 52.22 10.63
N HIS A 187 33.72 52.60 9.93
CA HIS A 187 32.61 51.68 9.61
C HIS A 187 33.07 50.54 8.69
N SER A 188 33.90 50.83 7.69
CA SER A 188 34.50 49.81 6.82
C SER A 188 35.36 48.82 7.62
N MET A 189 36.19 49.28 8.55
CA MET A 189 37.00 48.37 9.38
C MET A 189 36.13 47.50 10.29
N ARG A 190 35.05 48.06 10.87
CA ARG A 190 34.10 47.30 11.67
C ARG A 190 33.41 46.21 10.85
N LEU A 191 32.91 46.55 9.67
CA LEU A 191 32.29 45.57 8.76
C LEU A 191 33.26 44.47 8.34
N GLN A 192 34.54 44.79 8.14
CA GLN A 192 35.56 43.77 7.82
C GLN A 192 35.78 42.80 8.99
N THR A 193 35.76 43.27 10.24
CA THR A 193 35.83 42.40 11.42
C THR A 193 34.59 41.52 11.53
N GLU A 194 33.39 42.10 11.43
CA GLU A 194 32.12 41.36 11.46
C GLU A 194 32.05 40.31 10.33
N LEU A 195 32.59 40.62 9.14
CA LEU A 195 32.67 39.66 8.04
C LEU A 195 33.60 38.48 8.34
N LYS A 196 34.72 38.72 9.01
CA LYS A 196 35.62 37.63 9.44
C LYS A 196 34.92 36.72 10.46
N GLU A 197 34.21 37.31 11.42
CA GLU A 197 33.43 36.58 12.42
C GLU A 197 32.32 35.75 11.79
N LEU A 198 31.51 36.35 10.90
CA LEU A 198 30.43 35.63 10.20
C LEU A 198 30.95 34.50 9.31
N ARG A 199 32.08 34.72 8.62
CA ARG A 199 32.72 33.66 7.81
C ARG A 199 33.19 32.52 8.71
N HIS A 200 33.80 32.84 9.84
CA HIS A 200 34.24 31.83 10.81
C HIS A 200 33.05 31.04 11.36
N GLU A 201 31.97 31.72 11.77
CA GLU A 201 30.74 31.07 12.24
C GLU A 201 30.12 30.18 11.17
N ARG A 202 30.03 30.66 9.92
CA ARG A 202 29.53 29.86 8.80
C ARG A 202 30.38 28.61 8.57
N ASP A 203 31.70 28.74 8.58
CA ASP A 203 32.60 27.62 8.33
C ASP A 203 32.51 26.57 9.47
N GLN A 204 32.35 27.01 10.72
CA GLN A 204 32.04 26.12 11.85
C GLN A 204 30.70 25.39 11.66
N ARG A 205 29.65 26.10 11.23
CA ARG A 205 28.33 25.50 10.95
C ARG A 205 28.38 24.50 9.79
N ILE A 206 29.15 24.80 8.73
CA ILE A 206 29.38 23.86 7.63
C ILE A 206 30.08 22.60 8.12
N ALA A 207 31.08 22.71 9.00
CA ALA A 207 31.74 21.56 9.59
C ALA A 207 30.78 20.70 10.42
N ALA A 208 30.02 21.32 11.34
CA ALA A 208 29.02 20.63 12.15
C ALA A 208 27.90 19.99 11.28
N SER A 209 27.49 20.66 10.20
CA SER A 209 26.52 20.12 9.25
C SER A 209 26.99 18.84 8.58
N ARG A 210 28.30 18.68 8.32
CA ARG A 210 28.86 17.44 7.75
C ARG A 210 28.72 16.27 8.72
N GLU A 211 28.98 16.50 10.01
CA GLU A 211 28.82 15.47 11.04
C GLU A 211 27.36 15.02 11.15
N LEU A 212 26.42 15.98 11.19
CA LEU A 212 24.97 15.69 11.19
C LEU A 212 24.54 14.93 9.94
N MET A 213 25.09 15.26 8.76
CA MET A 213 24.78 14.55 7.53
C MET A 213 25.27 13.10 7.54
N GLU A 214 26.44 12.82 8.11
CA GLU A 214 26.94 11.45 8.23
C GLU A 214 26.14 10.64 9.26
N GLU A 215 25.79 11.24 10.40
CA GLU A 215 24.89 10.63 11.38
C GLU A 215 23.52 10.32 10.75
N HIS A 216 22.97 11.26 9.99
CA HIS A 216 21.70 11.09 9.30
C HIS A 216 21.75 9.97 8.25
N LYS A 217 22.87 9.81 7.53
CA LYS A 217 23.07 8.69 6.60
C LYS A 217 23.10 7.35 7.33
N ALA A 218 23.77 7.26 8.48
CA ALA A 218 23.79 6.05 9.30
C ALA A 218 22.37 5.69 9.78
N ASN A 219 21.64 6.68 10.32
CA ASN A 219 20.25 6.51 10.75
C ASN A 219 19.34 6.00 9.60
N LYS A 220 19.50 6.55 8.39
CA LYS A 220 18.77 6.09 7.19
C LYS A 220 19.08 4.64 6.83
N ALA A 221 20.34 4.23 6.91
CA ALA A 221 20.74 2.87 6.61
C ALA A 221 20.11 1.88 7.61
N ASP A 222 20.17 2.22 8.90
CA ASP A 222 19.58 1.42 9.97
C ASP A 222 18.06 1.32 9.84
N LEU A 223 17.39 2.43 9.54
CA LEU A 223 15.94 2.45 9.32
C LEU A 223 15.55 1.61 8.10
N SER A 224 16.30 1.71 7.00
CA SER A 224 16.05 0.94 5.77
C SER A 224 16.19 -0.56 6.00
N GLU A 225 17.19 -0.98 6.78
CA GLU A 225 17.38 -2.38 7.14
C GLU A 225 16.24 -2.89 8.03
N GLN A 226 15.78 -2.08 9.00
CA GLN A 226 14.62 -2.46 9.83
C GLN A 226 13.32 -2.50 9.04
N TYR A 227 13.12 -1.58 8.11
CA TYR A 227 11.99 -1.60 7.17
C TYR A 227 11.98 -2.89 6.36
N ARG A 228 13.14 -3.32 5.83
CA ARG A 228 13.29 -4.56 5.08
C ARG A 228 12.91 -5.77 5.93
N LYS A 229 13.45 -5.86 7.16
CA LYS A 229 13.10 -6.93 8.12
C LYS A 229 11.61 -6.98 8.44
N CYS A 230 11.01 -5.82 8.74
CA CYS A 230 9.57 -5.73 9.00
C CYS A 230 8.77 -6.22 7.79
N SER A 231 9.12 -5.76 6.60
CA SER A 231 8.44 -6.13 5.35
C SER A 231 8.55 -7.63 5.06
N GLU A 232 9.72 -8.24 5.30
CA GLU A 232 9.94 -9.67 5.11
C GLU A 232 9.14 -10.52 6.10
N ILE A 233 9.16 -10.16 7.39
CA ILE A 233 8.40 -10.90 8.42
C ILE A 233 6.90 -10.78 8.15
N PHE A 234 6.42 -9.55 7.89
CA PHE A 234 5.02 -9.31 7.56
C PHE A 234 4.60 -10.05 6.28
N GLY A 235 5.48 -10.06 5.26
CA GLY A 235 5.30 -10.82 4.02
C GLY A 235 5.12 -12.31 4.29
N LYS A 236 6.01 -12.91 5.10
CA LYS A 236 5.91 -14.34 5.48
C LYS A 236 4.61 -14.67 6.23
N ILE A 237 4.18 -13.81 7.16
CA ILE A 237 2.90 -13.99 7.88
C ILE A 237 1.74 -13.96 6.87
N LYS A 238 1.74 -12.97 5.98
CA LYS A 238 0.73 -12.81 4.94
C LYS A 238 0.70 -14.00 3.98
N ASP A 239 1.86 -14.49 3.55
CA ASP A 239 1.97 -15.60 2.60
C ASP A 239 1.50 -16.90 3.24
N LYS A 240 1.85 -17.18 4.51
CA LYS A 240 1.36 -18.36 5.23
C LYS A 240 -0.14 -18.33 5.51
N LEU A 241 -0.69 -17.18 5.88
CA LEU A 241 -2.13 -17.00 5.99
C LEU A 241 -2.81 -17.17 4.62
N SER A 242 -2.24 -16.58 3.57
CA SER A 242 -2.75 -16.73 2.20
C SER A 242 -2.76 -18.18 1.77
N ASP A 243 -1.69 -18.91 2.05
CA ASP A 243 -1.54 -20.31 1.68
C ASP A 243 -2.57 -21.19 2.36
N ARG A 244 -2.69 -21.08 3.69
CA ARG A 244 -3.64 -21.88 4.48
C ARG A 244 -5.09 -21.70 4.02
N PHE A 245 -5.51 -20.46 3.76
CA PHE A 245 -6.87 -20.18 3.31
C PHE A 245 -7.03 -20.35 1.80
N GLY A 246 -5.98 -20.14 1.01
CA GLY A 246 -6.00 -20.25 -0.45
C GLY A 246 -6.02 -21.69 -0.95
N SER A 247 -5.29 -22.58 -0.28
CA SER A 247 -5.18 -24.02 -0.62
C SER A 247 -6.35 -24.88 -0.13
N ALA A 248 -7.27 -24.33 0.69
CA ALA A 248 -8.38 -25.10 1.22
C ALA A 248 -9.29 -25.63 0.10
N LEU A 249 -9.49 -26.96 0.08
CA LEU A 249 -10.28 -27.68 -0.92
C LEU A 249 -11.70 -27.11 -1.05
N THR A 250 -12.21 -27.12 -2.27
CA THR A 250 -13.57 -26.71 -2.63
C THR A 250 -14.35 -27.88 -3.21
N GLU A 251 -15.66 -27.70 -3.40
CA GLU A 251 -16.51 -28.69 -4.08
C GLU A 251 -16.26 -28.79 -5.59
N ASN A 252 -15.43 -27.91 -6.17
CA ASN A 252 -15.14 -27.89 -7.60
C ASN A 252 -13.73 -28.45 -7.88
N ASP A 253 -13.67 -29.65 -8.48
CA ASP A 253 -12.42 -30.36 -8.74
C ASP A 253 -11.49 -29.61 -9.69
N LEU A 254 -12.04 -28.96 -10.73
CA LEU A 254 -11.26 -28.17 -11.69
C LEU A 254 -10.61 -26.93 -11.04
N ALA A 255 -11.31 -26.27 -10.12
CA ALA A 255 -10.73 -25.19 -9.33
C ALA A 255 -9.62 -25.71 -8.41
N ASN A 256 -9.84 -26.86 -7.78
CA ASN A 256 -8.84 -27.50 -6.93
C ASN A 256 -7.58 -27.88 -7.73
N SER A 257 -7.71 -28.40 -8.95
CA SER A 257 -6.57 -28.74 -9.80
C SER A 257 -5.76 -27.50 -10.19
N TRP A 258 -6.42 -26.40 -10.58
CA TRP A 258 -5.71 -25.15 -10.89
C TRP A 258 -4.99 -24.55 -9.68
N ILE A 259 -5.59 -24.65 -8.48
CA ILE A 259 -4.93 -24.17 -7.25
C ILE A 259 -3.75 -25.08 -6.87
N ALA A 260 -3.86 -26.40 -7.09
CA ALA A 260 -2.79 -27.35 -6.82
C ALA A 260 -1.58 -27.21 -7.76
N GLU A 261 -1.77 -26.65 -8.96
CA GLU A 261 -0.69 -26.31 -9.90
C GLU A 261 0.17 -25.11 -9.44
N ILE A 262 -0.23 -24.41 -8.36
CA ILE A 262 0.57 -23.32 -7.80
C ILE A 262 1.85 -23.88 -7.16
N GLU A 263 2.99 -23.51 -7.70
CA GLU A 263 4.28 -23.79 -7.06
C GLU A 263 4.45 -23.01 -5.74
N GLY A 264 4.67 -23.72 -4.64
CA GLY A 264 4.88 -23.15 -3.31
C GLY A 264 3.63 -22.54 -2.67
N ASP A 265 3.80 -21.54 -1.80
CA ASP A 265 2.69 -20.94 -1.04
C ASP A 265 1.64 -20.31 -1.99
N VAL A 266 0.35 -20.60 -1.76
CA VAL A 266 -0.80 -20.04 -2.49
C VAL A 266 -1.04 -18.59 -2.06
N THR A 267 -0.57 -17.64 -2.86
CA THR A 267 -0.70 -16.20 -2.55
C THR A 267 -1.78 -15.51 -3.37
N LEU A 268 -2.32 -14.39 -2.86
CA LEU A 268 -3.32 -13.59 -3.57
C LEU A 268 -2.89 -13.19 -5.00
N PRO A 269 -1.65 -12.74 -5.27
CA PRO A 269 -1.19 -12.47 -6.63
C PRO A 269 -1.24 -13.69 -7.54
N LYS A 270 -0.89 -14.88 -7.03
CA LYS A 270 -0.91 -16.13 -7.81
C LYS A 270 -2.33 -16.54 -8.17
N LEU A 271 -3.29 -16.43 -7.23
CA LEU A 271 -4.70 -16.68 -7.52
C LEU A 271 -5.28 -15.71 -8.55
N ILE A 272 -4.91 -14.43 -8.48
CA ILE A 272 -5.30 -13.44 -9.50
C ILE A 272 -4.69 -13.82 -10.86
N SER A 273 -3.45 -14.31 -10.88
CA SER A 273 -2.78 -14.78 -12.10
C SER A 273 -3.51 -15.97 -12.72
N ILE A 274 -3.91 -16.97 -11.94
CA ILE A 274 -4.70 -18.12 -12.43
C ILE A 274 -6.03 -17.67 -13.01
N HIS A 275 -6.75 -16.81 -12.30
CA HIS A 275 -8.03 -16.30 -12.80
C HIS A 275 -7.87 -15.55 -14.13
N ARG A 276 -6.77 -14.81 -14.30
CA ARG A 276 -6.45 -14.15 -15.59
C ARG A 276 -6.03 -15.16 -16.66
N GLY A 277 -5.16 -16.11 -16.34
CA GLY A 277 -4.62 -17.10 -17.28
C GLY A 277 -5.70 -18.03 -17.84
N THR A 278 -6.69 -18.38 -17.03
CA THR A 278 -7.81 -19.24 -17.45
C THR A 278 -8.86 -18.51 -18.32
N ALA A 279 -8.65 -17.23 -18.66
CA ALA A 279 -9.62 -16.44 -19.44
C ALA A 279 -9.72 -16.93 -20.89
N ALA A 280 -8.59 -17.36 -21.46
CA ALA A 280 -8.56 -17.98 -22.77
C ALA A 280 -9.37 -19.28 -22.80
N LEU A 281 -9.23 -20.14 -21.78
CA LEU A 281 -10.01 -21.38 -21.67
C LEU A 281 -11.53 -21.13 -21.63
N GLN A 282 -11.97 -20.07 -20.95
CA GLN A 282 -13.39 -19.68 -20.95
C GLN A 282 -13.85 -19.23 -22.34
N LEU A 283 -13.01 -18.48 -23.06
CA LEU A 283 -13.31 -18.01 -24.41
C LEU A 283 -13.42 -19.20 -25.37
N GLU A 284 -12.43 -20.09 -25.36
CA GLU A 284 -12.42 -21.32 -26.17
C GLU A 284 -13.65 -22.19 -25.90
N ALA A 285 -14.02 -22.40 -24.63
CA ALA A 285 -15.21 -23.17 -24.29
C ALA A 285 -16.52 -22.48 -24.73
N ASN A 286 -16.55 -21.14 -24.77
CA ASN A 286 -17.68 -20.40 -25.29
C ASN A 286 -17.77 -20.53 -26.82
N GLU A 287 -16.65 -20.42 -27.52
CA GLU A 287 -16.57 -20.56 -28.98
C GLU A 287 -16.95 -21.97 -29.42
N GLU A 288 -16.42 -23.01 -28.76
CA GLU A 288 -16.77 -24.41 -29.01
C GLU A 288 -18.28 -24.64 -28.85
N PHE A 289 -18.88 -24.15 -27.76
CA PHE A 289 -20.31 -24.27 -27.54
C PHE A 289 -21.13 -23.53 -28.61
N ASN A 290 -20.73 -22.31 -28.96
CA ASN A 290 -21.44 -21.49 -29.95
C ASN A 290 -21.37 -22.12 -31.35
N GLY A 291 -20.21 -22.64 -31.77
CA GLY A 291 -20.08 -23.34 -33.05
C GLY A 291 -20.98 -24.56 -33.14
N ILE A 292 -20.99 -25.42 -32.10
CA ILE A 292 -21.88 -26.59 -32.05
C ILE A 292 -23.36 -26.16 -32.02
N GLN A 293 -23.68 -25.05 -31.33
CA GLN A 293 -25.03 -24.50 -31.26
C GLN A 293 -25.53 -24.01 -32.62
N GLU A 294 -24.67 -23.33 -33.38
CA GLU A 294 -24.96 -22.85 -34.74
C GLU A 294 -25.21 -24.01 -35.69
N GLU A 295 -24.33 -25.02 -35.69
CA GLU A 295 -24.52 -26.24 -36.48
C GLU A 295 -25.81 -26.99 -36.12
N PHE A 296 -26.09 -27.12 -34.82
CA PHE A 296 -27.31 -27.76 -34.33
C PHE A 296 -28.57 -27.03 -34.83
N ASN A 297 -28.56 -25.69 -34.77
CA ASN A 297 -29.66 -24.86 -35.25
C ASN A 297 -29.82 -24.95 -36.78
N ALA A 298 -28.72 -25.00 -37.53
CA ALA A 298 -28.74 -25.15 -38.98
C ALA A 298 -29.35 -26.50 -39.41
N ILE A 299 -28.94 -27.60 -38.79
CA ILE A 299 -29.52 -28.94 -39.06
C ILE A 299 -31.00 -28.99 -38.65
N ARG A 300 -31.37 -28.39 -37.52
CA ARG A 300 -32.78 -28.30 -37.11
C ARG A 300 -33.63 -27.54 -38.14
N ALA A 301 -33.16 -26.39 -38.61
CA ALA A 301 -33.83 -25.59 -39.62
C ALA A 301 -33.94 -26.36 -40.96
N LYS A 302 -32.89 -27.08 -41.36
CA LYS A 302 -32.88 -27.94 -42.55
C LYS A 302 -33.93 -29.04 -42.47
N ILE A 303 -34.04 -29.74 -41.33
CA ILE A 303 -35.07 -30.76 -41.09
C ILE A 303 -36.48 -30.15 -41.20
N GLU A 304 -36.71 -28.98 -40.58
CA GLU A 304 -37.99 -28.28 -40.65
C GLU A 304 -38.33 -27.86 -42.10
N ALA A 305 -37.35 -27.40 -42.88
CA ALA A 305 -37.52 -27.07 -44.29
C ALA A 305 -37.84 -28.30 -45.16
N ASN A 306 -37.13 -29.42 -44.94
CA ASN A 306 -37.37 -30.69 -45.61
C ASN A 306 -38.80 -31.20 -45.37
N HIS A 307 -39.32 -31.08 -44.13
CA HIS A 307 -40.72 -31.39 -43.82
C HIS A 307 -41.71 -30.48 -44.55
N LYS A 308 -41.44 -29.18 -44.66
CA LYS A 308 -42.30 -28.22 -45.38
C LYS A 308 -42.33 -28.47 -46.90
N LEU A 309 -41.17 -28.80 -47.47
CA LEU A 309 -40.98 -29.04 -48.90
C LEU A 309 -41.29 -30.48 -49.33
N LYS A 310 -41.60 -31.38 -48.38
CA LYS A 310 -41.80 -32.83 -48.59
C LYS A 310 -40.62 -33.52 -49.27
N ASN A 311 -39.40 -33.01 -49.06
CA ASN A 311 -38.16 -33.62 -49.56
C ASN A 311 -37.53 -34.45 -48.45
N PHE A 312 -37.50 -35.77 -48.62
CA PHE A 312 -37.13 -36.71 -47.55
C PHE A 312 -35.83 -37.48 -47.80
N ASP A 313 -35.15 -37.22 -48.92
CA ASP A 313 -34.00 -38.02 -49.38
C ASP A 313 -32.84 -38.04 -48.37
N THR A 314 -32.65 -36.96 -47.61
CA THR A 314 -31.59 -36.86 -46.58
C THR A 314 -32.12 -36.81 -45.14
N LEU A 315 -33.43 -36.96 -44.93
CA LEU A 315 -34.07 -36.66 -43.64
C LEU A 315 -33.54 -37.53 -42.49
N ASP A 316 -33.33 -38.83 -42.74
CA ASP A 316 -32.85 -39.75 -41.70
C ASP A 316 -31.39 -39.48 -41.32
N GLN A 317 -30.54 -39.11 -42.29
CA GLN A 317 -29.17 -38.68 -42.02
C GLN A 317 -29.14 -37.36 -41.22
N ASP A 318 -29.98 -36.39 -41.59
CA ASP A 318 -30.09 -35.12 -40.88
C ASP A 318 -30.58 -35.32 -39.43
N LYS A 319 -31.51 -36.25 -39.18
CA LYS A 319 -31.97 -36.62 -37.82
C LYS A 319 -30.87 -37.25 -36.97
N VAL A 320 -30.07 -38.15 -37.53
CA VAL A 320 -28.92 -38.76 -36.83
C VAL A 320 -27.88 -37.68 -36.50
N MET A 321 -27.60 -36.77 -37.44
CA MET A 321 -26.68 -35.65 -37.21
C MET A 321 -27.20 -34.71 -36.11
N ARG A 322 -28.50 -34.42 -36.09
CA ARG A 322 -29.14 -33.63 -35.02
C ARG A 322 -28.94 -34.27 -33.64
N GLU A 323 -29.11 -35.58 -33.53
CA GLU A 323 -28.95 -36.27 -32.25
C GLU A 323 -27.48 -36.29 -31.78
N ARG A 324 -26.53 -36.47 -32.72
CA ARG A 324 -25.10 -36.34 -32.43
C ARG A 324 -24.76 -34.93 -31.93
N LEU A 325 -25.21 -33.89 -32.64
CA LEU A 325 -24.99 -32.50 -32.27
C LEU A 325 -25.67 -32.14 -30.94
N PHE A 326 -26.82 -32.75 -30.63
CA PHE A 326 -27.48 -32.57 -29.33
C PHE A 326 -26.60 -33.08 -28.17
N ARG A 327 -26.04 -34.29 -28.28
CA ARG A 327 -25.13 -34.85 -27.27
C ARG A 327 -23.84 -34.04 -27.16
N ALA A 328 -23.25 -33.65 -28.29
CA ALA A 328 -22.06 -32.80 -28.32
C ALA A 328 -22.31 -31.43 -27.66
N ARG A 329 -23.47 -30.82 -27.92
CA ARG A 329 -23.91 -29.57 -27.30
C ARG A 329 -24.06 -29.70 -25.78
N GLN A 330 -24.62 -30.82 -25.30
CA GLN A 330 -24.73 -31.07 -23.86
C GLN A 330 -23.34 -31.13 -23.21
N ALA A 331 -22.43 -31.94 -23.77
CA ALA A 331 -21.07 -32.07 -23.27
C ALA A 331 -20.30 -30.73 -23.28
N ALA A 332 -20.37 -29.97 -24.39
CA ALA A 332 -19.76 -28.64 -24.48
C ALA A 332 -20.38 -27.64 -23.49
N GLY A 333 -21.70 -27.73 -23.27
CA GLY A 333 -22.42 -26.92 -22.29
C GLY A 333 -22.02 -27.23 -20.85
N ASP A 334 -21.77 -28.49 -20.53
CA ASP A 334 -21.28 -28.94 -19.22
C ASP A 334 -19.85 -28.44 -18.98
N LYS A 335 -18.94 -28.65 -19.93
CA LYS A 335 -17.56 -28.14 -19.89
C LYS A 335 -17.52 -26.61 -19.71
N ARG A 336 -18.34 -25.87 -20.45
CA ARG A 336 -18.45 -24.41 -20.34
C ARG A 336 -18.90 -23.97 -18.94
N ARG A 337 -19.89 -24.68 -18.37
CA ARG A 337 -20.39 -24.40 -17.01
C ARG A 337 -19.36 -24.73 -15.95
N GLU A 338 -18.64 -25.83 -16.11
CA GLU A 338 -17.58 -26.26 -15.19
C GLU A 338 -16.44 -25.24 -15.13
N ILE A 339 -15.92 -24.81 -16.28
CA ILE A 339 -14.87 -23.78 -16.37
C ILE A 339 -15.36 -22.45 -15.77
N SER A 340 -16.58 -22.03 -16.08
CA SER A 340 -17.16 -20.80 -15.53
C SER A 340 -17.29 -20.87 -14.00
N THR A 341 -17.73 -22.01 -13.47
CA THR A 341 -17.88 -22.23 -12.04
C THR A 341 -16.51 -22.23 -11.36
N ALA A 342 -15.54 -22.96 -11.92
CA ALA A 342 -14.18 -23.03 -11.40
C ALA A 342 -13.52 -21.64 -11.33
N ARG A 343 -13.67 -20.83 -12.40
CA ARG A 343 -13.16 -19.45 -12.44
C ARG A 343 -13.80 -18.57 -11.35
N GLN A 344 -15.10 -18.73 -11.12
CA GLN A 344 -15.82 -17.99 -10.10
C GLN A 344 -15.40 -18.39 -8.67
N VAL A 345 -15.09 -19.67 -8.45
CA VAL A 345 -14.54 -20.18 -7.19
C VAL A 345 -13.18 -19.54 -6.92
N VAL A 346 -12.25 -19.56 -7.88
CA VAL A 346 -10.93 -18.94 -7.74
C VAL A 346 -11.05 -17.43 -7.48
N TYR A 347 -11.93 -16.74 -8.20
CA TYR A 347 -12.17 -15.30 -8.01
C TYR A 347 -12.72 -14.99 -6.61
N SER A 348 -13.73 -15.73 -6.17
CA SER A 348 -14.34 -15.59 -4.85
C SER A 348 -13.32 -15.84 -3.74
N ARG A 349 -12.48 -16.89 -3.89
CA ARG A 349 -11.39 -17.19 -2.95
C ARG A 349 -10.37 -16.06 -2.87
N GLY A 350 -10.01 -15.47 -4.01
CA GLY A 350 -9.14 -14.30 -4.06
C GLY A 350 -9.74 -13.09 -3.32
N ASN A 351 -11.05 -12.84 -3.45
CA ASN A 351 -11.71 -11.76 -2.73
C ASN A 351 -11.79 -12.01 -1.22
N GLU A 352 -12.10 -13.23 -0.80
CA GLU A 352 -12.12 -13.62 0.61
C GLU A 352 -10.74 -13.43 1.26
N LEU A 353 -9.69 -13.88 0.57
CA LEU A 353 -8.31 -13.64 1.01
C LEU A 353 -7.98 -12.16 1.10
N ARG A 354 -8.38 -11.36 0.10
CA ARG A 354 -8.16 -9.91 0.12
C ARG A 354 -8.82 -9.28 1.35
N GLU A 355 -10.05 -9.66 1.66
CA GLU A 355 -10.77 -9.14 2.82
C GLU A 355 -10.10 -9.55 4.14
N ARG A 356 -9.76 -10.83 4.29
CA ARG A 356 -9.08 -11.35 5.49
C ARG A 356 -7.73 -10.69 5.71
N LEU A 357 -6.92 -10.57 4.66
CA LEU A 357 -5.59 -9.93 4.72
C LEU A 357 -5.69 -8.41 4.92
N GLY A 358 -6.75 -7.79 4.39
CA GLY A 358 -7.06 -6.37 4.56
C GLY A 358 -7.14 -5.94 6.03
N LYS A 359 -7.60 -6.84 6.91
CA LYS A 359 -7.67 -6.59 8.37
C LYS A 359 -6.31 -6.31 9.01
N PHE A 360 -5.22 -6.75 8.37
CA PHE A 360 -3.85 -6.56 8.83
C PHE A 360 -3.10 -5.45 8.10
N GLU A 361 -3.71 -4.76 7.12
CA GLU A 361 -3.04 -3.68 6.39
C GLU A 361 -2.59 -2.54 7.31
N SER A 362 -3.34 -2.29 8.38
CA SER A 362 -3.02 -1.28 9.39
C SER A 362 -1.71 -1.53 10.13
N LEU A 363 -1.20 -2.76 10.09
CA LEU A 363 0.05 -3.19 10.71
C LEU A 363 1.23 -3.17 9.74
N GLN A 364 1.04 -2.82 8.46
CA GLN A 364 2.15 -2.71 7.52
C GLN A 364 3.12 -1.59 7.91
N PRO A 365 4.42 -1.75 7.64
CA PRO A 365 5.40 -0.70 7.94
C PRO A 365 5.09 0.59 7.15
N ASP A 366 4.58 0.47 5.91
CA ASP A 366 4.12 1.61 5.10
C ASP A 366 3.01 2.42 5.78
N GLU A 367 2.11 1.77 6.52
CA GLU A 367 1.06 2.46 7.28
C GLU A 367 1.66 3.28 8.43
N SER A 368 2.70 2.76 9.06
CA SER A 368 3.41 3.48 10.13
C SER A 368 4.05 4.76 9.60
N ILE A 369 4.66 4.69 8.41
CA ILE A 369 5.19 5.88 7.71
C ILE A 369 4.07 6.89 7.46
N ARG A 370 2.93 6.43 6.89
CA ARG A 370 1.78 7.31 6.60
C ARG A 370 1.27 8.01 7.86
N ARG A 371 1.14 7.28 8.98
CA ARG A 371 0.69 7.84 10.26
C ARG A 371 1.65 8.89 10.78
N ILE A 372 2.96 8.66 10.73
CA ILE A 372 3.95 9.64 11.17
C ILE A 372 3.88 10.92 10.31
N MET A 373 3.75 10.78 8.99
CA MET A 373 3.56 11.95 8.12
C MET A 373 2.31 12.77 8.48
N GLN A 374 1.21 12.09 8.83
CA GLN A 374 -0.01 12.74 9.30
C GLN A 374 0.20 13.46 10.63
N ILE A 375 0.91 12.84 11.59
CA ILE A 375 1.23 13.45 12.89
C ILE A 375 1.99 14.76 12.70
N PHE A 376 2.99 14.77 11.82
CA PHE A 376 3.77 15.98 11.53
C PHE A 376 3.08 16.95 10.56
N SER A 377 1.83 16.67 10.15
CA SER A 377 1.07 17.49 9.20
C SER A 377 1.85 17.79 7.92
N MET A 378 2.68 16.84 7.47
CA MET A 378 3.49 16.99 6.27
C MET A 378 2.56 17.04 5.05
N GLY A 379 2.76 18.05 4.20
CA GLY A 379 1.97 18.21 2.97
C GLY A 379 2.12 17.02 2.02
N LYS A 380 1.20 16.89 1.06
CA LYS A 380 1.22 15.80 0.05
C LYS A 380 2.48 15.79 -0.83
N ASP A 381 3.19 16.91 -0.87
CA ASP A 381 4.41 17.12 -1.65
C ASP A 381 5.69 16.83 -0.85
N PHE A 382 5.56 16.38 0.40
CA PHE A 382 6.71 16.02 1.23
C PHE A 382 7.41 14.77 0.69
N ASP A 383 8.71 14.90 0.43
CA ASP A 383 9.54 13.80 -0.04
C ASP A 383 10.04 12.96 1.14
N VAL A 384 9.27 11.91 1.44
CA VAL A 384 9.57 10.91 2.48
C VAL A 384 10.91 10.25 2.24
N HIS A 385 11.21 9.89 1.00
CA HIS A 385 12.45 9.20 0.68
C HIS A 385 13.65 10.11 0.95
N ARG A 386 13.55 11.39 0.59
CA ARG A 386 14.60 12.37 0.93
C ARG A 386 14.75 12.55 2.44
N ALA A 387 13.67 12.53 3.21
CA ALA A 387 13.72 12.74 4.65
C ALA A 387 14.25 11.52 5.42
N ILE A 388 13.70 10.33 5.18
CA ILE A 388 13.97 9.13 5.99
C ILE A 388 14.55 7.95 5.21
N GLY A 389 14.78 8.08 3.90
CA GLY A 389 15.48 7.06 3.10
C GLY A 389 14.61 5.87 2.67
N VAL A 390 13.39 5.74 3.20
CA VAL A 390 12.48 4.65 2.85
C VAL A 390 11.49 5.09 1.76
N SER A 391 11.45 4.36 0.64
CA SER A 391 10.42 4.56 -0.38
C SER A 391 9.16 3.78 -0.02
N THR A 392 8.05 4.48 0.14
CA THR A 392 6.76 3.81 0.39
C THR A 392 6.26 3.08 -0.86
N ARG A 393 5.27 2.20 -0.71
CA ARG A 393 4.58 1.58 -1.85
C ARG A 393 3.94 2.62 -2.77
N GLU A 394 3.46 3.74 -2.24
CA GLU A 394 2.91 4.83 -3.04
C GLU A 394 4.02 5.52 -3.86
N ASP A 395 5.18 5.78 -3.27
CA ASP A 395 6.33 6.38 -3.98
C ASP A 395 6.83 5.46 -5.09
N ARG A 396 6.95 4.15 -4.78
CA ARG A 396 7.30 3.13 -5.79
C ARG A 396 6.27 3.11 -6.92
N ARG A 397 4.97 3.15 -6.60
CA ARG A 397 3.90 3.18 -7.62
C ARG A 397 3.97 4.43 -8.49
N LYS A 398 4.15 5.61 -7.89
CA LYS A 398 4.34 6.88 -8.62
C LYS A 398 5.55 6.82 -9.54
N HIS A 399 6.67 6.28 -9.05
CA HIS A 399 7.88 6.09 -9.84
C HIS A 399 7.67 5.13 -11.03
N TYR A 400 6.96 4.02 -10.86
CA TYR A 400 6.64 3.13 -11.98
C TYR A 400 5.67 3.76 -12.99
N GLN A 401 4.70 4.55 -12.51
CA GLN A 401 3.75 5.27 -13.38
C GLN A 401 4.42 6.40 -14.17
N SER A 402 5.41 7.09 -13.59
CA SER A 402 6.17 8.11 -14.31
C SER A 402 7.17 7.51 -15.31
N ARG A 403 7.67 6.30 -15.04
CA ARG A 403 8.63 5.59 -15.90
C ARG A 403 7.96 4.81 -17.04
N ASN A 404 6.71 4.39 -16.86
CA ASN A 404 5.84 3.85 -17.89
C ASN A 404 4.62 4.77 -18.08
N PRO A 405 4.78 5.97 -18.68
CA PRO A 405 3.63 6.66 -19.23
C PRO A 405 3.08 5.74 -20.33
N ASN A 406 1.91 5.12 -20.07
CA ASN A 406 1.36 4.07 -20.93
C ASN A 406 1.40 4.44 -22.43
N PRO A 407 1.58 3.46 -23.34
CA PRO A 407 1.09 3.61 -24.71
C PRO A 407 -0.43 3.77 -24.77
#